data_AF-A0AAE0BFQ8-F1
#
_entry.id   AF-A0AAE0BFQ8-F1
#
_cell.length_a   1.000
_cell.length_b   1.000
_cell.length_c   1.000
_cell.angle_alpha   90.00
_cell.angle_beta   90.00
_cell.angle_gamma   90.00
#
_symmetry.space_group_name_H-M   'P 1'
#
loop_
_entity.id
_entity.type
_entity.pdbx_description
1 polymer ?
#
loop_
_entity_poly.entity_id
_entity_poly.type
_entity_poly.pdbx_seq_one_letter_code
_entity_poly.pdbx_strand_id
1 'polypeptide(L)'
;MNLTDLQDDLPRILSHLDARSLVQVGLTCRFLGFYAWSDALWQRLCEQEHWRLRTCHMNGEVQTWRQLYARFSLLSPEQRWDVEWEGGGFGKIPPCDHFAGSQQPRINKPADVKFSIGQVFSNVGEPPYRGVVVGWDEITKVPTGWPSLSKNRQPWLSKPHYSVLVHGDGSSRYIVDDNMRLEANPKPIDHPSVDEYFTHFDGQHYCPAEELQAIYPEDILTR
;
A
#
# COMPACT_ATOMS: atom_id res chain seq x y z
N MET A 1 -20.53 32.13 -1.17
CA MET A 1 -19.30 31.39 -0.84
C MET A 1 -18.67 31.01 -2.17
N ASN A 2 -17.48 31.53 -2.48
CA ASN A 2 -16.79 31.22 -3.73
C ASN A 2 -15.95 29.95 -3.51
N LEU A 3 -15.84 29.12 -4.54
CA LEU A 3 -14.99 27.92 -4.51
C LEU A 3 -13.52 28.28 -4.24
N THR A 4 -13.10 29.50 -4.59
CA THR A 4 -11.76 30.04 -4.32
C THR A 4 -11.48 30.28 -2.84
N ASP A 5 -12.52 30.36 -2.01
CA ASP A 5 -12.40 30.63 -0.57
C ASP A 5 -12.12 29.35 0.23
N LEU A 6 -12.16 28.17 -0.43
CA LEU A 6 -12.02 26.84 0.16
C LEU A 6 -10.65 26.20 -0.14
N GLN A 7 -9.58 26.99 -0.09
CA GLN A 7 -8.25 26.59 -0.57
C GLN A 7 -7.77 25.24 0.00
N ASP A 8 -8.01 25.01 1.30
CA ASP A 8 -7.55 23.80 2.01
C ASP A 8 -8.41 22.56 1.70
N ASP A 9 -9.70 22.76 1.38
CA ASP A 9 -10.64 21.68 1.08
C ASP A 9 -10.65 21.29 -0.40
N LEU A 10 -10.16 22.16 -1.28
CA LEU A 10 -10.20 21.95 -2.73
C LEU A 10 -9.59 20.61 -3.18
N PRO A 11 -8.39 20.19 -2.75
CA PRO A 11 -7.83 18.89 -3.15
C PRO A 11 -8.76 17.72 -2.80
N ARG A 12 -9.45 17.80 -1.66
CA ARG A 12 -10.41 16.78 -1.22
C ARG A 12 -11.67 16.81 -2.08
N ILE A 13 -12.23 17.99 -2.33
CA ILE A 13 -13.42 18.16 -3.18
C ILE A 13 -13.14 17.64 -4.59
N LEU A 14 -12.01 18.01 -5.17
CA LEU A 14 -11.61 17.60 -6.51
C LEU A 14 -11.38 16.09 -6.61
N SER A 15 -10.92 15.43 -5.55
CA SER A 15 -10.74 13.96 -5.53
C SER A 15 -12.04 13.15 -5.66
N HIS A 16 -13.21 13.79 -5.57
CA HIS A 16 -14.51 13.15 -5.80
C HIS A 16 -15.05 13.36 -7.21
N LEU A 17 -14.37 14.12 -8.06
CA LEU A 17 -14.76 14.36 -9.44
C LEU A 17 -14.16 13.31 -10.36
N ASP A 18 -14.91 12.94 -11.40
CA ASP A 18 -14.36 12.12 -12.48
C ASP A 18 -13.28 12.88 -13.27
N ALA A 19 -12.39 12.14 -13.94
CA ALA A 19 -11.26 12.72 -14.66
C ALA A 19 -11.67 13.72 -15.75
N ARG A 20 -12.82 13.54 -16.40
CA ARG A 20 -13.30 14.48 -17.44
C ARG A 20 -13.70 15.80 -16.80
N SER A 21 -14.43 15.73 -15.69
CA SER A 21 -14.79 16.90 -14.89
C SER A 21 -13.55 17.63 -14.37
N LEU A 22 -12.52 16.92 -13.92
CA LEU A 22 -11.26 17.52 -13.47
C LEU A 22 -10.51 18.26 -14.59
N VAL A 23 -10.45 17.69 -15.79
CA VAL A 23 -9.87 18.38 -16.95
C VAL A 23 -10.63 19.67 -17.24
N GLN A 24 -11.97 19.65 -17.18
CA GLN A 24 -12.78 20.85 -17.37
C GLN A 24 -12.53 21.90 -16.28
N VAL A 25 -12.52 21.49 -15.01
CA VAL A 25 -12.21 22.37 -13.87
C VAL A 25 -10.84 23.04 -14.05
N GLY A 26 -9.83 22.29 -14.48
CA GLY A 26 -8.49 22.86 -14.68
C GLY A 26 -8.41 23.91 -15.79
N LEU A 27 -9.34 23.87 -16.76
CA LEU A 27 -9.44 24.86 -17.84
C LEU A 27 -10.21 26.12 -17.44
N THR A 28 -10.91 26.13 -16.30
CA THR A 28 -11.77 27.27 -15.90
C THR A 28 -10.96 28.50 -15.49
N CYS A 29 -9.93 28.33 -14.65
CA CYS A 29 -9.06 29.42 -14.21
C CYS A 29 -7.72 28.89 -13.70
N ARG A 30 -6.70 29.77 -13.64
CA ARG A 30 -5.35 29.39 -13.17
C ARG A 30 -5.32 28.81 -11.75
N PHE A 31 -6.16 29.34 -10.86
CA PHE A 31 -6.22 28.88 -9.47
C PHE A 31 -6.72 27.44 -9.36
N LEU A 32 -7.85 27.11 -10.00
CA LEU A 32 -8.37 25.73 -10.02
C LEU A 32 -7.49 24.81 -10.86
N GLY A 33 -6.88 25.32 -11.93
CA GLY A 33 -5.89 24.60 -12.75
C GLY A 33 -4.69 24.11 -11.94
N PHE A 34 -4.18 24.94 -11.01
CA PHE A 34 -3.08 24.54 -10.13
C PHE A 34 -3.40 23.26 -9.33
N TYR A 35 -4.60 23.16 -8.76
CA TYR A 35 -5.03 21.99 -7.99
C TYR A 35 -5.44 20.82 -8.88
N ALA A 36 -6.25 21.07 -9.92
CA ALA A 36 -6.76 20.03 -10.82
C ALA A 36 -5.67 19.34 -11.66
N TRP A 37 -4.54 20.02 -11.89
CA TRP A 37 -3.39 19.45 -12.60
C TRP A 37 -2.26 18.99 -11.68
N SER A 38 -2.46 19.03 -10.36
CA SER A 38 -1.46 18.56 -9.39
C SER A 38 -1.27 17.05 -9.48
N ASP A 39 -0.02 16.59 -9.52
CA ASP A 39 0.30 15.17 -9.63
C ASP A 39 -0.20 14.38 -8.40
N ALA A 40 -0.19 14.99 -7.22
CA ALA A 40 -0.74 14.42 -5.99
C ALA A 40 -2.26 14.12 -6.06
N LEU A 41 -3.04 14.94 -6.79
CA LEU A 41 -4.46 14.66 -7.01
C LEU A 41 -4.63 13.41 -7.87
N TRP A 42 -3.89 13.33 -8.97
CA TRP A 42 -3.95 12.17 -9.89
C TRP A 42 -3.41 10.90 -9.26
N GLN A 43 -2.40 11.01 -8.38
CA GLN A 43 -1.95 9.90 -7.54
C GLN A 43 -3.10 9.36 -6.69
N ARG A 44 -3.81 10.22 -5.95
CA ARG A 44 -4.95 9.81 -5.12
C ARG A 44 -6.05 9.13 -5.92
N LEU A 45 -6.36 9.63 -7.12
CA LEU A 45 -7.37 9.02 -8.00
C LEU A 45 -6.92 7.64 -8.50
N CYS A 46 -5.65 7.48 -8.87
CA CYS A 46 -5.09 6.17 -9.19
C CYS A 46 -5.15 5.22 -7.97
N GLU A 47 -4.80 5.69 -6.78
CA GLU A 47 -4.83 4.91 -5.54
C GLU A 47 -6.25 4.48 -5.15
N GLN A 48 -7.25 5.34 -5.32
CA GLN A 48 -8.67 5.00 -5.10
C GLN A 48 -9.15 3.87 -6.01
N GLU A 49 -8.64 3.84 -7.24
CA GLU A 49 -8.92 2.77 -8.21
C GLU A 49 -7.97 1.56 -8.06
N HIS A 50 -7.06 1.60 -7.08
CA HIS A 50 -5.97 0.63 -6.87
C HIS A 50 -5.07 0.43 -8.09
N TRP A 51 -4.91 1.46 -8.92
CA TRP A 51 -4.03 1.47 -10.09
C TRP A 51 -2.62 1.87 -9.68
N ARG A 52 -1.73 0.88 -9.58
CA ARG A 52 -0.31 1.08 -9.26
C ARG A 52 0.53 0.45 -10.35
N LEU A 53 1.17 1.27 -11.19
CA LEU A 53 2.26 0.74 -11.99
C LEU A 53 3.34 0.28 -11.03
N ARG A 54 3.58 -1.02 -11.07
CA ARG A 54 4.41 -1.72 -10.11
C ARG A 54 5.85 -1.30 -10.35
N THR A 55 6.55 -1.03 -9.26
CA THR A 55 7.78 -0.23 -9.22
C THR A 55 7.50 1.26 -9.42
N CYS A 56 7.37 1.98 -8.31
CA CYS A 56 7.78 3.39 -8.21
C CYS A 56 9.30 3.49 -8.40
N HIS A 57 9.77 3.07 -9.57
CA HIS A 57 10.66 3.86 -10.39
C HIS A 57 10.06 3.77 -11.78
N MET A 58 9.58 4.90 -12.28
CA MET A 58 9.05 5.01 -13.63
C MET A 58 10.09 4.46 -14.60
N ASN A 59 9.93 3.20 -15.04
CA ASN A 59 10.81 2.56 -16.00
C ASN A 59 10.50 3.08 -17.42
N GLY A 60 10.66 4.39 -17.59
CA GLY A 60 10.93 5.05 -18.87
C GLY A 60 9.74 5.51 -19.73
N GLU A 61 8.52 4.98 -19.56
CA GLU A 61 7.44 5.28 -20.53
C GLU A 61 6.28 6.14 -20.02
N VAL A 62 5.90 6.04 -18.73
CA VAL A 62 4.89 6.90 -18.12
C VAL A 62 5.62 7.82 -17.15
N GLN A 63 5.46 9.14 -17.28
CA GLN A 63 6.22 10.15 -16.54
C GLN A 63 5.42 10.85 -15.42
N THR A 64 4.09 10.72 -15.38
CA THR A 64 3.24 11.30 -14.31
C THR A 64 2.05 10.40 -13.93
N TRP A 65 1.48 10.59 -12.73
CA TRP A 65 0.27 9.87 -12.30
C TRP A 65 -0.93 10.17 -13.21
N ARG A 66 -0.99 11.38 -13.76
CA ARG A 66 -2.01 11.76 -14.74
C ARG A 66 -1.94 10.93 -16.03
N GLN A 67 -0.73 10.70 -16.55
CA GLN A 67 -0.55 9.87 -17.74
C GLN A 67 -0.93 8.42 -17.47
N LEU A 68 -0.60 7.91 -16.27
CA LEU A 68 -1.05 6.59 -15.82
C LEU A 68 -2.58 6.52 -15.82
N TYR A 69 -3.24 7.46 -15.14
CA TYR A 69 -4.70 7.50 -15.04
C TYR A 69 -5.35 7.53 -16.43
N ALA A 70 -4.87 8.40 -17.32
CA ALA A 70 -5.39 8.52 -18.68
C ALA A 70 -5.23 7.22 -19.48
N ARG A 71 -4.07 6.55 -19.38
CA ARG A 71 -3.82 5.26 -20.02
C ARG A 71 -4.77 4.19 -19.48
N PHE A 72 -4.86 4.06 -18.16
CA PHE A 72 -5.60 2.97 -17.51
C PHE A 72 -7.11 3.14 -17.63
N SER A 73 -7.60 4.39 -17.70
CA SER A 73 -9.02 4.70 -17.94
C SER A 73 -9.54 4.19 -19.29
N LEU A 74 -8.66 4.01 -20.28
CA LEU A 74 -9.01 3.55 -21.62
C LEU A 74 -8.93 2.02 -21.77
N LEU A 75 -8.36 1.33 -20.79
CA LEU A 75 -8.13 -0.11 -20.84
C LEU A 75 -9.25 -0.88 -20.12
N SER A 76 -9.64 -2.02 -20.69
CA SER A 76 -10.45 -2.99 -19.95
C SER A 76 -9.68 -3.53 -18.73
N PRO A 77 -10.35 -4.08 -17.70
CA PRO A 77 -9.67 -4.71 -16.57
C PRO A 77 -8.62 -5.75 -16.99
N GLU A 78 -8.92 -6.56 -18.01
CA GLU A 78 -8.01 -7.58 -18.54
C GLU A 78 -6.78 -6.96 -19.21
N GLN A 79 -6.97 -5.90 -20.01
CA GLN A 79 -5.88 -5.20 -20.66
C GLN A 79 -4.99 -4.44 -19.67
N ARG A 80 -5.58 -3.83 -18.63
CA ARG A 80 -4.82 -3.22 -17.53
C ARG A 80 -3.96 -4.27 -16.86
N TRP A 81 -4.53 -5.43 -16.59
CA TRP A 81 -3.79 -6.52 -15.98
C TRP A 81 -2.60 -6.96 -16.82
N ASP A 82 -2.75 -7.15 -18.14
CA ASP A 82 -1.63 -7.55 -18.99
C ASP A 82 -0.52 -6.48 -18.99
N VAL A 83 -0.89 -5.20 -19.03
CA VAL A 83 0.07 -4.09 -18.88
C VAL A 83 0.75 -4.10 -17.50
N GLU A 84 0.00 -4.34 -16.43
CA GLU A 84 0.52 -4.42 -15.06
C GLU A 84 1.34 -5.70 -14.81
N TRP A 85 1.08 -6.78 -15.52
CA TRP A 85 1.74 -8.07 -15.35
C TRP A 85 3.05 -8.12 -16.13
N GLU A 86 3.00 -7.72 -17.40
CA GLU A 86 4.18 -7.65 -18.28
C GLU A 86 5.07 -6.46 -17.92
N GLY A 87 4.47 -5.29 -17.69
CA GLY A 87 5.17 -4.05 -17.36
C GLY A 87 5.49 -3.87 -15.88
N GLY A 88 4.76 -4.53 -14.99
CA GLY A 88 4.96 -4.40 -13.53
C GLY A 88 5.99 -5.34 -12.92
N GLY A 89 6.64 -6.18 -13.72
CA GLY A 89 7.85 -6.87 -13.30
C GLY A 89 7.67 -7.99 -12.26
N PHE A 90 6.52 -8.69 -12.17
CA PHE A 90 6.39 -9.88 -11.29
C PHE A 90 7.49 -10.90 -11.48
N GLY A 91 7.83 -11.16 -12.74
CA GLY A 91 8.89 -12.09 -13.09
C GLY A 91 10.30 -11.56 -12.81
N LYS A 92 10.42 -10.32 -12.35
CA LYS A 92 11.70 -9.60 -12.16
C LYS A 92 11.93 -9.18 -10.70
N ILE A 93 11.01 -9.51 -9.79
CA ILE A 93 11.18 -9.20 -8.36
C ILE A 93 12.34 -10.08 -7.82
N PRO A 94 13.38 -9.49 -7.23
CA PRO A 94 14.47 -10.24 -6.64
C PRO A 94 13.98 -11.12 -5.48
N PRO A 95 14.55 -12.32 -5.27
CA PRO A 95 14.15 -13.17 -4.15
C PRO A 95 14.23 -12.52 -2.76
N CYS A 96 15.15 -11.58 -2.57
CA CYS A 96 15.29 -10.83 -1.31
C CYS A 96 14.12 -9.87 -1.04
N ASP A 97 13.37 -9.46 -2.06
CA ASP A 97 12.26 -8.52 -1.93
C ASP A 97 10.92 -9.22 -1.71
N HIS A 98 10.87 -10.55 -1.83
CA HIS A 98 9.64 -11.28 -1.61
C HIS A 98 9.19 -11.18 -0.14
N PHE A 99 7.87 -11.21 0.07
CA PHE A 99 7.26 -11.28 1.38
C PHE A 99 7.69 -10.13 2.33
N ALA A 100 7.80 -8.90 1.82
CA ALA A 100 8.34 -7.74 2.53
C ALA A 100 9.82 -7.83 2.96
N GLY A 101 10.61 -8.75 2.38
CA GLY A 101 12.01 -8.97 2.74
C GLY A 101 13.00 -7.88 2.32
N SER A 102 12.58 -6.93 1.49
CA SER A 102 13.47 -5.87 0.99
C SER A 102 14.07 -5.05 2.12
N GLN A 103 15.39 -4.87 2.07
CA GLN A 103 16.19 -4.09 3.04
C GLN A 103 16.24 -2.60 2.71
N GLN A 104 15.55 -2.17 1.64
CA GLN A 104 15.49 -0.76 1.27
C GLN A 104 14.53 0.00 2.21
N PRO A 105 14.90 1.21 2.66
CA PRO A 105 14.01 2.05 3.44
C PRO A 105 12.72 2.38 2.66
N ARG A 106 11.58 2.19 3.32
CA ARG A 106 10.26 2.54 2.82
C ARG A 106 9.89 3.93 3.32
N ILE A 107 10.07 4.92 2.44
CA ILE A 107 9.83 6.34 2.69
C ILE A 107 8.59 6.77 1.87
N ASN A 108 7.82 7.70 2.41
CA ASN A 108 6.52 8.16 1.92
C ASN A 108 5.47 7.04 1.95
N LYS A 109 5.16 6.54 3.15
CA LYS A 109 4.15 5.49 3.36
C LYS A 109 2.84 5.84 2.64
N PRO A 110 2.38 5.00 1.69
CA PRO A 110 1.13 5.25 0.98
C PRO A 110 -0.07 5.24 1.92
N ALA A 111 -1.07 6.08 1.65
CA ALA A 111 -2.22 6.28 2.53
C ALA A 111 -3.12 5.03 2.68
N ASP A 112 -3.06 4.09 1.74
CA ASP A 112 -3.82 2.83 1.81
C ASP A 112 -3.08 1.71 2.56
N VAL A 113 -1.81 1.89 2.90
CA VAL A 113 -1.07 1.03 3.83
C VAL A 113 -1.56 1.35 5.24
N LYS A 114 -2.63 0.66 5.63
CA LYS A 114 -3.39 0.93 6.86
C LYS A 114 -2.69 0.47 8.13
N PHE A 115 -1.81 -0.54 8.03
CA PHE A 115 -1.16 -1.13 9.19
C PHE A 115 0.34 -0.79 9.20
N SER A 116 0.90 -0.64 10.38
CA SER A 116 2.33 -0.40 10.62
C SER A 116 2.97 -1.62 11.26
N ILE A 117 4.29 -1.73 11.15
CA ILE A 117 5.04 -2.73 11.91
C ILE A 117 4.80 -2.60 13.42
N GLY A 118 4.87 -3.73 14.12
CA GLY A 118 4.64 -3.81 15.56
C GLY A 118 3.18 -3.80 15.98
N GLN A 119 2.24 -3.56 15.07
CA GLN A 119 0.81 -3.63 15.38
C GLN A 119 0.33 -5.07 15.49
N VAL A 120 -0.48 -5.33 16.51
CA VAL A 120 -1.13 -6.62 16.73
C VAL A 120 -2.49 -6.64 16.04
N PHE A 121 -2.75 -7.70 15.29
CA PHE A 121 -3.97 -7.86 14.50
C PHE A 121 -4.60 -9.23 14.75
N SER A 122 -5.88 -9.33 14.39
CA SER A 122 -6.58 -10.59 14.17
C SER A 122 -6.97 -10.71 12.70
N ASN A 123 -6.92 -11.92 12.14
CA ASN A 123 -7.41 -12.14 10.79
C ASN A 123 -8.95 -12.26 10.77
N VAL A 124 -9.56 -11.98 9.63
CA VAL A 124 -11.01 -12.07 9.41
C VAL A 124 -11.47 -13.50 9.03
N GLY A 125 -10.53 -14.38 8.68
CA GLY A 125 -10.84 -15.73 8.18
C GLY A 125 -11.10 -16.75 9.29
N GLU A 126 -11.62 -17.92 8.88
CA GLU A 126 -11.87 -19.07 9.76
C GLU A 126 -10.80 -20.17 9.52
N PRO A 127 -10.14 -20.70 10.57
CA PRO A 127 -10.21 -20.25 11.96
C PRO A 127 -9.50 -18.91 12.17
N PRO A 128 -9.97 -18.08 13.12
CA PRO A 128 -9.30 -16.85 13.47
C PRO A 128 -7.98 -17.14 14.18
N TYR A 129 -6.97 -16.35 13.87
CA TYR A 129 -5.65 -16.30 14.47
C TYR A 129 -5.26 -14.83 14.65
N ARG A 130 -4.32 -14.61 15.55
CA ARG A 130 -3.73 -13.30 15.82
C ARG A 130 -2.25 -13.30 15.51
N GLY A 131 -1.69 -12.12 15.33
CA GLY A 131 -0.28 -11.98 15.04
C GLY A 131 0.20 -10.55 15.17
N VAL A 132 1.47 -10.33 14.82
CA VAL A 132 2.07 -8.99 14.74
C VAL A 132 2.59 -8.75 13.33
N VAL A 133 2.45 -7.52 12.85
CA VAL A 133 3.00 -7.08 11.57
C VAL A 133 4.51 -6.87 11.70
N VAL A 134 5.31 -7.57 10.90
CA VAL A 134 6.78 -7.40 10.85
C VAL A 134 7.26 -6.72 9.57
N GLY A 135 6.39 -6.55 8.59
CA GLY A 135 6.70 -5.80 7.39
C GLY A 135 5.50 -5.62 6.49
N TRP A 136 5.62 -4.69 5.54
CA TRP A 136 4.59 -4.45 4.54
C TRP A 136 5.21 -4.14 3.18
N ASP A 137 4.47 -4.47 2.13
CA ASP A 137 4.69 -4.00 0.78
C ASP A 137 3.41 -3.31 0.29
N GLU A 138 3.58 -2.25 -0.48
CA GLU A 138 2.49 -1.47 -1.06
C GLU A 138 1.63 -2.32 -2.02
N ILE A 139 2.23 -3.38 -2.55
CA ILE A 139 1.69 -4.36 -3.48
C ILE A 139 2.27 -5.73 -3.17
N THR A 140 1.66 -6.81 -3.66
CA THR A 140 2.18 -8.17 -3.45
C THR A 140 3.54 -8.36 -4.14
N LYS A 141 4.60 -8.67 -3.37
CA LYS A 141 5.92 -9.04 -3.90
C LYS A 141 6.20 -10.52 -3.64
N VAL A 142 6.16 -11.32 -4.70
CA VAL A 142 6.08 -12.79 -4.59
C VAL A 142 6.84 -13.50 -5.69
N PRO A 143 7.36 -14.72 -5.44
CA PRO A 143 7.88 -15.56 -6.50
C PRO A 143 6.81 -15.90 -7.54
N THR A 144 7.26 -16.08 -8.79
CA THR A 144 6.43 -16.45 -9.95
C THR A 144 5.65 -17.75 -9.76
N GLY A 145 6.15 -18.66 -8.90
CA GLY A 145 5.52 -19.94 -8.59
C GLY A 145 4.52 -19.92 -7.43
N TRP A 146 4.20 -18.77 -6.83
CA TRP A 146 3.28 -18.73 -5.70
C TRP A 146 1.87 -19.19 -6.11
N PRO A 147 1.26 -20.19 -5.43
CA PRO A 147 -0.10 -20.66 -5.72
C PRO A 147 -1.23 -19.62 -5.85
N SER A 148 -1.10 -18.46 -5.20
CA SER A 148 -2.11 -17.39 -5.19
C SER A 148 -1.82 -16.29 -6.23
N LEU A 149 -0.70 -16.40 -6.94
CA LEU A 149 -0.36 -15.51 -8.03
C LEU A 149 -1.13 -15.94 -9.28
N SER A 150 -2.33 -15.38 -9.47
CA SER A 150 -3.17 -15.65 -10.63
C SER A 150 -3.90 -14.40 -11.11
N LYS A 151 -4.21 -14.34 -12.42
CA LYS A 151 -4.90 -13.19 -13.03
C LYS A 151 -6.23 -12.87 -12.32
N ASN A 152 -6.97 -13.89 -11.91
CA ASN A 152 -8.29 -13.74 -11.28
C ASN A 152 -8.24 -13.14 -9.86
N ARG A 153 -7.05 -13.02 -9.26
CA ARG A 153 -6.86 -12.44 -7.93
C ARG A 153 -6.33 -10.99 -7.99
N GLN A 154 -6.34 -10.37 -9.17
CA GLN A 154 -5.81 -9.02 -9.41
C GLN A 154 -6.20 -7.98 -8.36
N PRO A 155 -7.49 -7.80 -7.98
CA PRO A 155 -7.87 -6.75 -7.04
C PRO A 155 -7.22 -6.89 -5.67
N TRP A 156 -6.79 -8.10 -5.32
CA TRP A 156 -6.08 -8.37 -4.09
C TRP A 156 -4.59 -8.10 -4.31
N LEU A 157 -4.01 -8.54 -5.42
CA LEU A 157 -2.57 -8.43 -5.69
C LEU A 157 -2.05 -7.00 -5.83
N SER A 158 -2.94 -6.03 -6.07
CA SER A 158 -2.62 -4.60 -6.11
C SER A 158 -2.75 -3.89 -4.76
N LYS A 159 -3.25 -4.58 -3.73
CA LYS A 159 -3.41 -4.03 -2.38
C LYS A 159 -2.15 -4.23 -1.54
N PRO A 160 -1.98 -3.43 -0.48
CA PRO A 160 -0.94 -3.65 0.51
C PRO A 160 -0.99 -5.07 1.08
N HIS A 161 0.19 -5.67 1.16
CA HIS A 161 0.38 -6.98 1.77
C HIS A 161 1.35 -6.87 2.94
N TYR A 162 1.15 -7.73 3.93
CA TYR A 162 1.83 -7.67 5.21
C TYR A 162 2.48 -9.01 5.50
N SER A 163 3.76 -8.96 5.86
CA SER A 163 4.45 -10.08 6.49
C SER A 163 4.13 -10.06 7.98
N VAL A 164 3.68 -11.19 8.50
CA VAL A 164 3.16 -11.29 9.87
C VAL A 164 3.68 -12.53 10.58
N LEU A 165 3.91 -12.43 11.88
CA LEU A 165 4.20 -13.56 12.76
C LEU A 165 2.92 -14.01 13.46
N VAL A 166 2.62 -15.30 13.42
CA VAL A 166 1.37 -15.88 13.95
C VAL A 166 1.56 -16.36 15.38
N HIS A 167 0.65 -15.97 16.26
CA HIS A 167 0.67 -16.36 17.66
C HIS A 167 0.52 -17.88 17.85
N GLY A 168 1.46 -18.49 18.59
CA GLY A 168 1.35 -19.84 19.15
C GLY A 168 1.75 -21.00 18.23
N ASP A 169 1.81 -20.79 16.91
CA ASP A 169 2.20 -21.86 15.95
C ASP A 169 3.60 -21.67 15.34
N GLY A 170 4.25 -20.54 15.63
CA GLY A 170 5.59 -20.22 15.13
C GLY A 170 5.68 -20.00 13.62
N SER A 171 4.54 -19.88 12.93
CA SER A 171 4.49 -19.65 11.50
C SER A 171 4.52 -18.15 11.17
N SER A 172 5.11 -17.85 10.02
CA SER A 172 4.97 -16.54 9.38
C SER A 172 4.03 -16.63 8.19
N ARG A 173 3.26 -15.57 7.96
CA ARG A 173 2.31 -15.50 6.83
C ARG A 173 2.48 -14.20 6.08
N TYR A 174 1.96 -14.18 4.86
CA TYR A 174 1.91 -13.00 4.04
C TYR A 174 0.49 -12.78 3.54
N ILE A 175 -0.12 -11.69 4.01
CA ILE A 175 -1.57 -11.52 3.97
C ILE A 175 -1.94 -10.15 3.43
N VAL A 176 -3.09 -10.07 2.75
CA VAL A 176 -3.63 -8.82 2.20
C VAL A 176 -4.39 -8.04 3.28
N ASP A 177 -4.38 -6.70 3.18
CA ASP A 177 -5.01 -5.76 4.13
C ASP A 177 -6.46 -6.11 4.51
N ASP A 178 -7.28 -6.53 3.54
CA ASP A 178 -8.70 -6.84 3.73
C ASP A 178 -8.94 -7.93 4.79
N ASN A 179 -7.96 -8.83 4.95
CA ASN A 179 -8.03 -9.95 5.88
C ASN A 179 -7.56 -9.59 7.28
N MET A 180 -7.24 -8.33 7.57
CA MET A 180 -6.67 -7.88 8.85
C MET A 180 -7.60 -6.93 9.59
N ARG A 181 -7.66 -7.05 10.91
CA ARG A 181 -8.28 -6.07 11.81
C ARG A 181 -7.36 -5.84 13.01
N LEU A 182 -7.18 -4.58 13.41
CA LEU A 182 -6.42 -4.28 14.62
C LEU A 182 -7.17 -4.77 15.86
N GLU A 183 -6.43 -5.32 16.81
CA GLU A 183 -7.00 -5.64 18.11
C GLU A 183 -7.22 -4.36 18.92
N ALA A 184 -8.42 -4.17 19.47
CA ALA A 184 -8.74 -2.99 20.28
C ALA A 184 -8.02 -2.98 21.65
N ASN A 185 -7.69 -4.17 22.16
CA ASN A 185 -6.93 -4.35 23.40
C ASN A 185 -5.79 -5.35 23.13
N PRO A 186 -4.74 -4.90 22.42
CA PRO A 186 -3.68 -5.77 21.95
C PRO A 186 -2.90 -6.34 23.13
N LYS A 187 -2.50 -7.60 22.99
CA LYS A 187 -1.63 -8.30 23.94
C LYS A 187 -0.37 -8.79 23.23
N PRO A 188 0.73 -9.04 23.96
CA PRO A 188 1.87 -9.74 23.38
C PRO A 188 1.45 -11.05 22.71
N ILE A 189 2.16 -11.41 21.64
CA ILE A 189 2.07 -12.71 21.00
C ILE A 189 3.18 -13.64 21.53
N ASP A 190 3.02 -14.94 21.28
CA ASP A 190 3.98 -15.98 21.57
C ASP A 190 4.50 -16.47 20.22
N HIS A 191 5.73 -16.10 19.87
CA HIS A 191 6.36 -16.49 18.60
C HIS A 191 7.89 -16.46 18.78
N PRO A 192 8.63 -17.51 18.35
CA PRO A 192 10.06 -17.64 18.61
C PRO A 192 10.91 -16.50 18.03
N SER A 193 10.53 -15.98 16.86
CA SER A 193 11.26 -14.89 16.20
C SER A 193 10.80 -13.48 16.58
N VAL A 194 9.90 -13.29 17.56
CA VAL A 194 9.40 -11.94 17.87
C VAL A 194 10.52 -10.99 18.32
N ASP A 195 11.48 -11.50 19.07
CA ASP A 195 12.64 -10.76 19.60
C ASP A 195 13.69 -10.44 18.52
N GLU A 196 13.58 -11.05 17.32
CA GLU A 196 14.42 -10.71 16.16
C GLU A 196 14.00 -9.36 15.54
N TYR A 197 12.71 -9.01 15.65
CA TYR A 197 12.13 -7.82 15.02
C TYR A 197 11.90 -6.67 16.01
N PHE A 198 11.65 -6.99 17.28
CA PHE A 198 11.16 -6.05 18.27
C PHE A 198 11.95 -6.11 19.58
N THR A 199 12.05 -4.98 20.26
CA THR A 199 12.75 -4.89 21.55
C THR A 199 11.84 -5.19 22.74
N HIS A 200 10.60 -4.73 22.70
CA HIS A 200 9.60 -4.96 23.74
C HIS A 200 8.19 -4.62 23.24
N PHE A 201 7.17 -5.02 24.01
CA PHE A 201 5.77 -4.59 23.83
C PHE A 201 5.45 -3.46 24.82
N ASP A 202 4.96 -2.32 24.33
CA ASP A 202 4.75 -1.11 25.14
C ASP A 202 3.35 -1.03 25.80
N GLY A 203 2.52 -2.05 25.58
CA GLY A 203 1.13 -2.12 26.02
C GLY A 203 0.11 -1.89 24.90
N GLN A 204 0.53 -1.34 23.77
CA GLN A 204 -0.30 -1.13 22.57
C GLN A 204 0.32 -1.78 21.34
N HIS A 205 1.61 -1.60 21.13
CA HIS A 205 2.33 -2.09 19.97
C HIS A 205 3.72 -2.60 20.38
N TYR A 206 4.37 -3.33 19.48
CA TYR A 206 5.76 -3.69 19.64
C TYR A 206 6.68 -2.57 19.16
N CYS A 207 7.70 -2.23 19.96
CA CYS A 207 8.72 -1.27 19.59
C CYS A 207 9.76 -1.94 18.67
N PRO A 208 9.94 -1.47 17.43
CA PRO A 208 10.87 -2.08 16.48
C PRO A 208 12.32 -1.99 16.94
N ALA A 209 13.11 -2.99 16.58
CA ALA A 209 14.57 -2.93 16.66
C ALA A 209 15.12 -1.90 15.64
N GLU A 210 16.35 -1.43 15.87
CA GLU A 210 16.99 -0.40 15.05
C GLU A 210 17.07 -0.79 13.56
N GLU A 211 17.35 -2.06 13.28
CA GLU A 211 17.42 -2.60 11.92
C GLU A 211 16.06 -2.51 11.21
N LEU A 212 14.99 -2.91 11.88
CA LEU A 212 13.65 -2.86 11.32
C LEU A 212 13.16 -1.41 11.19
N GLN A 213 13.51 -0.55 12.14
CA GLN A 213 13.22 0.88 12.09
C GLN A 213 13.92 1.57 10.92
N ALA A 214 15.14 1.17 10.56
CA ALA A 214 15.85 1.70 9.40
C ALA A 214 15.13 1.36 8.08
N ILE A 215 14.43 0.23 8.02
CA ILE A 215 13.63 -0.19 6.86
C ILE A 215 12.27 0.51 6.84
N TYR A 216 11.65 0.76 8.00
CA TYR A 216 10.32 1.38 8.13
C TYR A 216 10.36 2.66 8.98
N PRO A 217 11.06 3.72 8.55
CA PRO A 217 11.32 4.90 9.37
C PRO A 217 10.06 5.71 9.73
N GLU A 218 8.98 5.57 8.96
CA GLU A 218 7.72 6.30 9.17
C GLU A 218 6.70 5.53 10.02
N ASP A 219 6.98 4.27 10.34
CA ASP A 219 6.09 3.41 11.15
C ASP A 219 6.33 3.55 12.66
N ILE A 220 7.11 4.55 13.09
CA ILE A 220 7.37 4.80 14.51
C ILE A 220 6.05 5.25 15.17
N LEU A 221 5.35 4.31 15.77
CA LEU A 221 4.14 4.55 16.56
C LEU A 221 4.58 5.11 17.91
N THR A 222 4.81 6.43 17.99
CA THR A 222 5.07 7.11 19.26
C THR A 222 3.78 7.27 20.06
N ARG A 223 3.91 7.18 21.39
CA ARG A 223 2.85 7.42 22.39
C ARG A 223 2.04 8.70 22.17
#